data_AF-A0A523TNY7-F1
#
_entry.id   AF-A0A523TNY7-F1
#
_cell.length_a   1.000
_cell.length_b   1.000
_cell.length_c   1.000
_cell.angle_alpha   90.00
_cell.angle_beta   90.00
_cell.angle_gamma   90.00
#
_symmetry.space_group_name_H-M   'P 1'
#
loop_
_entity.id
_entity.type
_entity.pdbx_description
1 polymer ?
#
loop_
_entity_poly.entity_id
_entity_poly.type
_entity_poly.pdbx_seq_one_letter_code
_entity_poly.pdbx_strand_id
1 'polypeptide(L)' 'MKQAILFLKKDKVMKSIIEKVGEVTLTKNPNYFESLVEQMIYQQITGKAAATIFQRFKALFPKEIVTP' A
#
# COMPACT_ATOMS: atom_id res chain seq x y z
N MET A 1 -2.43 15.31 6.11
CA MET A 1 -1.34 14.67 6.89
C MET A 1 -0.80 15.52 8.05
N LYS A 2 -0.52 16.83 7.87
CA LYS A 2 0.06 17.68 8.93
C LYS A 2 -0.65 17.62 10.28
N GLN A 3 -1.99 17.68 10.30
CA GLN A 3 -2.77 17.57 11.54
C GLN A 3 -2.62 16.21 12.23
N ALA A 4 -2.64 15.11 11.46
CA ALA A 4 -2.43 13.75 11.99
C ALA A 4 -1.03 13.58 12.59
N ILE A 5 0.00 14.11 11.93
CA ILE A 5 1.38 14.09 12.44
C ILE A 5 1.48 14.87 13.76
N LEU A 6 0.89 16.06 13.83
CA LEU A 6 0.89 16.86 15.07
C LEU A 6 0.16 16.14 16.21
N PHE A 7 -0.96 15.47 15.91
CA PHE A 7 -1.68 14.66 16.89
C PHE A 7 -0.82 13.50 17.41
N LEU A 8 -0.20 12.73 16.52
CA LEU A 8 0.63 11.58 16.88
C LEU A 8 1.91 11.96 17.64
N LYS A 9 2.50 13.14 17.36
CA LYS A 9 3.69 13.64 18.09
C LYS A 9 3.45 13.92 19.58
N LYS A 10 2.20 13.87 20.06
CA LYS A 10 1.89 13.94 21.49
C LYS A 10 2.36 12.68 22.25
N ASP A 11 2.40 11.53 21.57
CA ASP A 11 2.95 10.30 22.11
C ASP A 11 4.48 10.29 21.93
N LYS A 12 5.23 10.01 23.00
CA LYS A 12 6.70 10.08 22.99
C LYS A 12 7.34 9.03 22.08
N VAL A 13 6.76 7.84 22.01
CA VAL A 13 7.26 6.73 21.16
C VAL A 13 7.00 7.09 19.70
N MET A 14 5.77 7.51 19.37
CA MET A 14 5.41 7.93 18.01
C MET A 14 6.23 9.15 17.56
N LYS A 15 6.45 10.12 18.44
CA LYS A 15 7.30 11.28 18.14
C LYS A 15 8.70 10.85 17.70
N SER A 16 9.35 9.95 18.46
CA SER A 16 10.68 9.45 18.11
C SER A 16 10.70 8.72 16.77
N ILE A 17 9.68 7.93 16.46
CA ILE A 17 9.56 7.24 15.17
C ILE A 17 9.39 8.25 14.03
N ILE A 18 8.50 9.22 14.18
CA ILE A 18 8.23 10.24 13.16
C ILE A 18 9.48 11.10 12.89
N GLU A 19 10.25 11.44 13.93
CA GLU A 19 11.49 12.21 13.79
C GLU A 19 12.60 11.40 13.10
N LYS A 20 12.62 10.07 13.27
CA LYS A 20 13.58 9.18 12.58
C LYS A 20 13.20 8.89 11.13
N VAL A 21 11.91 8.66 10.84
CA VAL A 21 11.43 8.28 9.51
C VAL A 21 11.21 9.50 8.61
N GLY A 22 10.77 10.63 9.18
CA GLY A 22 10.46 11.85 8.44
C GLY A 22 9.05 11.87 7.84
N GLU A 23 8.90 12.59 6.72
CA GLU A 23 7.62 12.74 6.04
C GLU A 23 7.21 11.45 5.32
N VAL A 24 5.92 11.10 5.41
CA VAL A 24 5.34 9.93 4.74
C VAL A 24 4.19 10.36 3.83
N THR A 25 4.13 9.75 2.65
CA THR A 25 3.06 9.97 1.68
C THR A 25 2.09 8.79 1.71
N LEU A 26 0.79 9.08 1.73
CA LEU A 26 -0.25 8.08 1.56
C LEU A 26 -0.80 8.18 0.14
N THR A 27 -0.64 7.13 -0.64
CA THR A 27 -1.19 7.01 -1.99
C THR A 27 -2.50 6.23 -1.95
N LYS A 28 -3.52 6.72 -2.64
CA LYS A 28 -4.78 5.98 -2.84
C LYS A 28 -4.79 5.41 -4.25
N ASN A 29 -5.15 4.14 -4.39
CA ASN A 29 -5.42 3.53 -5.69
C ASN A 29 -6.92 3.77 -6.03
N PRO A 30 -7.24 4.41 -7.16
CA PRO A 30 -8.64 4.65 -7.55
C PRO A 30 -9.38 3.38 -7.99
N ASN A 31 -8.66 2.31 -8.40
CA ASN A 31 -9.26 1.04 -8.75
C ASN A 31 -9.39 0.15 -7.50
N TYR A 32 -10.54 0.25 -6.82
CA TYR A 32 -10.82 -0.54 -5.62
C TYR A 32 -10.82 -2.05 -5.89
N PHE A 33 -11.32 -2.51 -7.04
CA PHE A 33 -11.37 -3.93 -7.36
C PHE A 33 -9.97 -4.50 -7.54
N GLU A 34 -9.14 -3.85 -8.35
CA GLU A 34 -7.73 -4.23 -8.51
C GLU A 34 -6.99 -4.22 -7.17
N SER A 35 -7.21 -3.20 -6.34
CA SER A 35 -6.62 -3.13 -5.00
C SER A 35 -7.02 -4.33 -4.15
N LEU A 36 -8.28 -4.75 -4.23
CA LEU A 36 -8.80 -5.88 -3.45
C LEU A 36 -8.17 -7.21 -3.91
N VAL A 37 -8.04 -7.40 -5.22
CA VAL A 37 -7.39 -8.57 -5.81
C VAL A 37 -5.89 -8.59 -5.49
N GLU A 38 -5.22 -7.44 -5.56
CA GLU A 38 -3.82 -7.30 -5.14
C GLU A 38 -3.65 -7.71 -3.67
N GLN A 39 -4.50 -7.20 -2.77
CA GLN A 39 -4.45 -7.57 -1.36
C GLN A 39 -4.71 -9.06 -1.12
N MET A 40 -5.56 -9.72 -1.91
CA MET A 40 -5.75 -11.18 -1.83
C MET A 40 -4.49 -11.94 -2.25
N ILE A 41 -3.83 -11.51 -3.32
CA ILE A 41 -2.60 -12.15 -3.84
C ILE A 41 -1.43 -11.99 -2.87
N TYR A 42 -1.32 -10.86 -2.16
CA TYR A 42 -0.21 -10.58 -1.24
C TYR A 42 -0.25 -11.36 0.08
N GLN A 43 -1.34 -12.07 0.38
CA GLN A 43 -1.49 -12.78 1.65
C GLN A 43 -0.53 -13.98 1.75
N GLN A 44 0.07 -14.14 2.92
CA GLN A 44 0.90 -15.30 3.32
C GLN A 44 2.17 -15.56 2.48
N ILE A 45 2.55 -14.62 1.60
CA ILE A 45 3.76 -14.73 0.76
C ILE A 45 4.62 -13.47 0.84
N THR A 46 5.89 -13.58 0.41
CA THR A 46 6.78 -12.41 0.37
C THR A 46 6.29 -11.37 -0.63
N GLY A 47 6.50 -10.08 -0.34
CA GLY A 47 6.09 -9.00 -1.24
C GLY A 47 6.68 -9.13 -2.65
N LYS A 48 7.90 -9.65 -2.80
CA LYS A 48 8.53 -9.91 -4.10
C LYS A 48 7.82 -11.02 -4.88
N ALA A 49 7.44 -12.11 -4.20
CA ALA A 49 6.67 -13.19 -4.81
C ALA A 49 5.28 -12.70 -5.23
N ALA A 50 4.60 -11.96 -4.35
CA ALA A 50 3.29 -11.40 -4.63
C ALA A 50 3.31 -10.43 -5.81
N ALA A 51 4.30 -9.52 -5.87
CA ALA A 51 4.46 -8.61 -7.00
C ALA A 51 4.65 -9.37 -8.31
N THR A 52 5.44 -10.45 -8.31
CA THR A 52 5.65 -11.29 -9.50
C THR A 52 4.34 -11.96 -9.95
N ILE A 53 3.57 -12.51 -9.01
CA ILE A 53 2.28 -13.14 -9.29
C ILE A 53 1.27 -12.12 -9.80
N PHE A 54 1.18 -10.97 -9.15
CA PHE A 54 0.25 -9.90 -9.51
C PHE A 54 0.52 -9.37 -10.92
N GLN A 55 1.78 -9.16 -11.30
CA GLN A 55 2.13 -8.76 -12.67
C GLN A 55 1.72 -9.80 -13.72
N ARG A 56 1.95 -11.09 -13.44
CA ARG A 56 1.49 -12.18 -14.32
C ARG A 56 -0.03 -12.25 -14.42
N PHE A 57 -0.71 -12.02 -13.31
CA PHE A 57 -2.17 -11.96 -13.26
C PHE A 57 -2.72 -10.79 -14.09
N LYS A 58 -2.17 -9.58 -13.95
CA LYS A 58 -2.55 -8.40 -14.74
C LYS A 58 -2.39 -8.62 -16.24
N ALA A 59 -1.32 -9.31 -16.66
CA ALA A 59 -1.06 -9.63 -18.06
C ALA A 59 -2.13 -10.53 -18.71
N LEU A 60 -3.04 -11.14 -17.93
CA LEU A 60 -4.17 -11.91 -18.44
C LEU A 60 -5.35 -11.01 -18.88
N PHE A 61 -5.33 -9.72 -18.55
CA PHE A 61 -6.43 -8.79 -18.82
C PHE A 61 -6.09 -7.82 -19.95
N PRO A 62 -7.08 -7.40 -20.77
CA PRO A 62 -6.88 -6.35 -21.75
C PRO A 62 -6.34 -5.07 -21.11
N LYS A 63 -5.27 -4.51 -21.70
CA LYS A 63 -4.60 -3.29 -21.20
C LYS A 63 -4.09 -3.39 -19.76
N GLU A 64 -3.97 -4.62 -19.23
CA GLU A 64 -3.58 -4.88 -17.84
C GLU A 64 -4.50 -4.22 -16.80
N ILE A 65 -5.76 -3.97 -17.17
CA ILE A 65 -6.77 -3.40 -16.26
C ILE A 65 -7.56 -4.56 -15.67
N VAL A 66 -7.42 -4.75 -14.36
CA VAL A 66 -8.16 -5.79 -13.64
C VAL A 66 -9.63 -5.33 -13.47
N THR A 67 -10.55 -6.09 -14.07
CA THR A 67 -12.01 -5.89 -13.96
C THR A 67 -12.68 -7.16 -13.45
N PRO A 68 -13.86 -7.06 -12.81
CA PRO A 68 -14.65 -8.24 -12.44
C PRO A 68 -14.98 -9.15 -13.62
#